data_AF-A0A2W6ELN2-F1
#
_entry.id   AF-A0A2W6ELN2-F1
#
_cell.length_a   1.000
_cell.length_b   1.000
_cell.length_c   1.000
_cell.angle_alpha   90.00
_cell.angle_beta   90.00
_cell.angle_gamma   90.00
#
_symmetry.space_group_name_H-M   'P 1'
#
loop_
_entity.id
_entity.type
_entity.pdbx_description
1 polymer ?
#
loop_
_entity_poly.entity_id
_entity_poly.type
_entity_poly.pdbx_seq_one_letter_code
_entity_poly.pdbx_strand_id
1 'polypeptide(L)' 'SQANFVWLRLGEDTQDFAAACARAGVAVRPFGAEGARISIGDHDANDEFLAVARAYPRRH' A
#
# COMPACT_ATOMS: atom_id res chain seq x y z
N SER A 1 11.77 0.53 19.23
CA SER A 1 11.52 -0.18 17.96
C SER A 1 11.29 0.82 16.86
N GLN A 2 12.10 0.78 15.81
CA GLN A 2 11.80 1.53 14.58
C GLN A 2 10.57 0.86 13.96
N ALA A 3 9.53 1.64 13.69
CA ALA A 3 8.30 1.08 13.15
C ALA A 3 8.51 0.84 11.65
N ASN A 4 8.54 -0.44 11.23
CA ASN A 4 8.75 -0.85 9.85
C ASN A 4 7.49 -0.56 9.03
N PHE A 5 7.26 0.69 8.63
CA PHE A 5 6.15 1.02 7.76
C PHE A 5 6.52 2.14 6.78
N VAL A 6 5.84 2.15 5.64
CA VAL A 6 5.86 3.24 4.68
C VAL A 6 4.49 3.91 4.62
N TRP A 7 4.48 5.20 4.31
CA TRP A 7 3.26 5.98 4.11
C TRP A 7 3.14 6.40 2.65
N LEU A 8 2.00 6.14 2.04
CA LEU A 8 1.68 6.58 0.68
C LEU A 8 0.56 7.62 0.73
N ARG A 9 0.81 8.78 0.13
CA ARG A 9 -0.21 9.81 -0.08
C ARG A 9 -0.94 9.52 -1.38
N LEU A 10 -2.15 8.98 -1.28
CA LEU A 10 -2.94 8.53 -2.42
C LEU A 10 -4.23 9.33 -2.62
N GLY A 11 -4.56 10.26 -1.72
CA GLY A 11 -5.75 11.08 -1.88
C GLY A 11 -7.02 10.22 -1.83
N GLU A 12 -7.97 10.52 -2.71
CA GLU A 12 -9.23 9.79 -2.87
C GLU A 12 -9.04 8.32 -3.30
N ASP A 13 -7.91 8.00 -3.94
CA ASP A 13 -7.56 6.64 -4.40
C ASP A 13 -7.11 5.72 -3.26
N THR A 14 -6.95 6.24 -2.05
CA THR A 14 -6.46 5.50 -0.87
C THR A 14 -7.25 4.20 -0.64
N GLN A 15 -8.58 4.24 -0.81
CA GLN A 15 -9.44 3.08 -0.60
C GLN A 15 -9.30 2.04 -1.71
N ASP A 16 -9.24 2.48 -2.98
CA ASP A 16 -9.09 1.58 -4.13
C ASP A 16 -7.73 0.87 -4.10
N PHE A 17 -6.67 1.62 -3.80
CA PHE A 17 -5.33 1.06 -3.64
C PHE A 17 -5.26 0.03 -2.50
N ALA A 18 -5.86 0.33 -1.34
CA ALA A 18 -5.92 -0.61 -0.23
C ALA A 18 -6.64 -1.92 -0.63
N ALA A 19 -7.72 -1.82 -1.41
CA ALA A 19 -8.41 -2.99 -1.93
C ALA A 19 -7.55 -3.78 -2.94
N ALA A 20 -6.76 -3.10 -3.79
CA ALA A 20 -5.81 -3.74 -4.70
C ALA A 20 -4.72 -4.51 -3.95
N CYS A 21 -4.15 -3.91 -2.90
CA CYS A 21 -3.17 -4.57 -2.04
C CYS A 21 -3.77 -5.78 -1.31
N ALA A 22 -5.00 -5.66 -0.79
CA ALA A 22 -5.65 -6.78 -0.12
C ALA A 22 -5.85 -8.00 -1.04
N ARG A 23 -6.17 -7.77 -2.33
CA ARG A 23 -6.28 -8.85 -3.33
C ARG A 23 -4.95 -9.56 -3.60
N ALA A 24 -3.84 -8.85 -3.42
CA ALA A 24 -2.49 -9.38 -3.52
C ALA A 24 -1.97 -9.98 -2.19
N GLY A 25 -2.80 -10.03 -1.13
CA GLY A 25 -2.36 -10.52 0.17
C GLY A 25 -1.50 -9.54 0.96
N VAL A 26 -1.40 -8.29 0.51
CA VAL A 26 -0.62 -7.23 1.17
C VAL A 26 -1.50 -6.48 2.16
N ALA A 27 -1.11 -6.50 3.43
CA ALA A 27 -1.82 -5.79 4.50
C ALA A 27 -1.54 -4.28 4.46
N VAL A 28 -2.51 -3.51 3.98
CA VAL A 28 -2.47 -2.04 3.92
C VAL A 28 -3.56 -1.46 4.79
N ARG A 29 -3.23 -0.41 5.56
CA ARG A 29 -4.18 0.32 6.40
C ARG A 29 -4.48 1.69 5.79
N PRO A 30 -5.66 1.89 5.16
CA PRO A 30 -6.06 3.19 4.64
C PRO A 30 -6.47 4.15 5.77
N PHE A 31 -6.25 5.44 5.54
CA PHE A 31 -6.67 6.55 6.41
C PHE A 31 -7.43 7.59 5.58
N GLY A 32 -8.74 7.36 5.45
CA GLY A 32 -9.63 8.25 4.70
C GLY A 32 -9.11 8.54 3.29
N ALA A 33 -9.11 9.81 2.91
CA ALA A 33 -8.50 10.31 1.67
C ALA A 33 -7.10 10.94 1.89
N GLU A 34 -6.47 10.73 3.04
CA GLU A 34 -5.12 11.26 3.31
C GLU A 34 -4.03 10.36 2.73
N GLY A 35 -4.20 9.05 2.86
CA GLY A 35 -3.21 8.08 2.43
C GLY A 35 -3.32 6.74 3.13
N ALA A 36 -2.36 5.86 2.84
CA ALA A 36 -2.30 4.52 3.36
C ALA A 36 -0.97 4.23 4.05
N ARG A 37 -1.04 3.51 5.17
CA ARG A 37 0.13 2.97 5.87
C ARG A 37 0.33 1.51 5.50
N ILE A 38 1.53 1.16 5.07
CA ILE A 38 1.90 -0.20 4.69
C ILE A 38 2.96 -0.69 5.67
N SER A 39 2.69 -1.81 6.33
CA SER A 39 3.66 -2.45 7.21
C SER A 39 4.67 -3.24 6.37
N ILE A 40 5.95 -2.99 6.60
CA ILE A 40 7.08 -3.68 5.98
C ILE A 40 7.43 -4.85 6.91
N GLY A 41 7.18 -6.07 6.44
CA GLY A 41 7.42 -7.31 7.17
C GLY A 41 8.43 -8.18 6.43
N ASP A 42 7.98 -9.32 5.93
CA ASP A 42 8.79 -10.24 5.14
C ASP A 42 9.13 -9.71 3.73
N HIS A 43 10.27 -10.15 3.21
CA HIS A 43 10.72 -9.80 1.86
C HIS A 43 9.69 -10.17 0.79
N ASP A 44 9.06 -11.34 0.88
CA ASP A 44 8.04 -11.78 -0.07
C ASP A 44 6.82 -10.85 -0.08
N ALA A 45 6.40 -10.38 1.11
CA ALA A 45 5.30 -9.42 1.23
C ALA A 45 5.67 -8.04 0.66
N ASN A 46 6.94 -7.64 0.78
CA ASN A 46 7.43 -6.40 0.19
C ASN A 46 7.52 -6.48 -1.33
N ASP A 47 7.95 -7.61 -1.88
CA ASP A 47 8.02 -7.83 -3.33
C ASP A 47 6.63 -7.82 -3.96
N GLU A 48 5.64 -8.44 -3.31
CA GLU A 48 4.24 -8.39 -3.74
C GLU A 48 3.67 -6.97 -3.66
N PHE A 49 3.97 -6.22 -2.59
CA PHE A 49 3.61 -4.80 -2.49
C PHE A 49 4.21 -3.97 -3.64
N LEU A 50 5.49 -4.17 -3.94
CA LEU A 50 6.17 -3.48 -5.04
C LEU A 50 5.57 -3.85 -6.40
N ALA A 51 5.13 -5.10 -6.59
CA ALA A 51 4.43 -5.53 -7.79
C ALA A 51 3.09 -4.80 -7.96
N VAL A 52 2.26 -4.73 -6.89
CA VAL A 52 1.01 -3.96 -6.90
C VAL A 52 1.26 -2.48 -7.16
N ALA A 53 2.25 -1.88 -6.49
CA ALA A 53 2.57 -0.46 -6.66
C ALA A 53 3.06 -0.12 -8.09
N ARG A 54 3.75 -1.05 -8.77
CA ARG A 54 4.16 -0.90 -10.18
C ARG A 54 3.00 -1.08 -11.16
N ALA A 55 2.10 -2.01 -10.87
CA ALA A 55 0.94 -2.30 -11.70
C ALA A 55 -0.19 -1.28 -11.51
N TYR A 56 -0.23 -0.60 -10.36
CA TYR A 56 -1.22 0.43 -10.10
C TYR A 56 -0.98 1.61 -11.06
N PRO A 57 -1.98 1.99 -11.87
CA PRO A 57 -1.80 2.99 -12.91
C PRO A 57 -1.35 4.30 -12.26
N ARG A 58 -0.20 4.83 -12.68
CA ARG A 58 0.21 6.20 -12.33
C ARG A 58 -0.87 7.14 -12.85
N ARG A 59 -1.72 7.63 -11.95
CA ARG A 59 -2.58 8.77 -12.24
C ARG A 59 -1.84 10.01 -11.74
N HIS A 60 -1.57 10.89 -12.71
CA HIS A 60 -0.86 12.16 -12.55
C HIS A 60 -1.60 13.08 -11.58
#